data_AF-A0A388LLU3-F1
#
_entry.id   AF-A0A388LLU3-F1
#
_cell.length_a   1.000
_cell.length_b   1.000
_cell.length_c   1.000
_cell.angle_alpha   90.00
_cell.angle_beta   90.00
_cell.angle_gamma   90.00
#
_symmetry.space_group_name_H-M   'P 1'
#
loop_
_entity.id
_entity.type
_entity.pdbx_description
1 polymer ?
#
loop_
_entity_poly.entity_id
_entity_poly.type
_entity_poly.pdbx_seq_one_letter_code
_entity_poly.pdbx_strand_id
1 'polypeptide(L)'
;MSESETAGVLSHESAGDSGTEACRRDPGRLWQRVEGGRMSSERPDLTTTRSVMADGYDPPFVIPLGPGEVPLALDGRDAGTPDEWVARHSDLIRLTGRHPFNSESPLPRLLRYGFITPSSLHYVRNHGHVPRGEWDTWRIEIRGGAVSSPTFLTMDDIATKFPPRTLPVTLVCAGNRRKEANMVKQTIGFNWGAAGLSTAVWKGARLRDVLNCCGADLSTEGAAGRHVRFEGAELLPEDGGTTYGTSLKFHVAIDEASDVLLAYEMNGEKLPPDHGYPLRLIVPGHIGGRMVKWLRRVEVSEKESSNYYHLHDNKVLPTHVDAGRAKSEGEWLRA
;
A
#
# COMPACT_ATOMS: atom_id res chain seq x y z
N MET A 1 -54.56 10.61 21.73
CA MET A 1 -55.50 9.55 22.15
C MET A 1 -55.05 8.31 21.39
N SER A 2 -54.16 7.49 21.97
CA SER A 2 -54.44 6.45 22.99
C SER A 2 -55.10 5.24 22.33
N GLU A 3 -54.69 3.98 22.48
CA GLU A 3 -53.70 3.27 23.32
C GLU A 3 -53.23 2.03 22.49
N SER A 4 -52.01 1.46 22.57
CA SER A 4 -51.50 0.45 23.54
C SER A 4 -52.52 -0.66 23.86
N GLU A 5 -52.24 -1.96 24.00
CA GLU A 5 -51.06 -2.82 24.19
C GLU A 5 -51.34 -4.24 23.57
N THR A 6 -50.56 -5.34 23.61
CA THR A 6 -49.17 -5.69 24.02
C THR A 6 -48.75 -6.95 23.21
N ALA A 7 -47.48 -7.39 23.27
CA ALA A 7 -47.10 -8.76 22.91
C ALA A 7 -45.93 -9.32 23.75
N GLY A 8 -46.28 -10.13 24.76
CA GLY A 8 -45.48 -11.25 25.30
C GLY A 8 -43.97 -11.11 25.53
N VAL A 9 -43.58 -10.69 26.74
CA VAL A 9 -42.30 -11.12 27.33
C VAL A 9 -42.50 -12.52 27.94
N LEU A 10 -41.57 -13.45 27.69
CA LEU A 10 -41.44 -14.69 28.46
C LEU A 10 -40.17 -14.64 29.30
N SER A 11 -40.36 -14.60 30.62
CA SER A 11 -39.33 -14.77 31.62
C SER A 11 -39.05 -16.25 31.89
N HIS A 12 -37.83 -16.56 32.29
CA HIS A 12 -37.50 -17.77 33.03
C HIS A 12 -36.54 -17.40 34.16
N GLU A 13 -37.00 -17.52 35.40
CA GLU A 13 -36.17 -17.37 36.58
C GLU A 13 -35.48 -18.68 36.97
N SER A 14 -34.37 -18.51 37.70
CA SER A 14 -33.61 -19.52 38.43
C SER A 14 -34.40 -20.04 39.65
N ALA A 15 -33.97 -21.03 40.45
CA ALA A 15 -32.62 -21.50 40.75
C ALA A 15 -32.62 -22.96 41.29
N GLY A 16 -31.42 -23.54 41.48
CA GLY A 16 -31.24 -24.85 42.11
C GLY A 16 -29.76 -25.29 42.12
N ASP A 17 -29.04 -24.91 43.17
CA ASP A 17 -27.58 -25.08 43.32
C ASP A 17 -27.16 -26.51 43.74
N SER A 18 -26.03 -26.99 43.22
CA SER A 18 -25.03 -27.80 43.96
C SER A 18 -23.85 -28.21 43.06
N GLY A 19 -22.61 -28.16 43.59
CA GLY A 19 -21.45 -28.80 42.97
C GLY A 19 -20.23 -27.89 42.77
N THR A 20 -19.48 -27.65 43.84
CA THR A 20 -18.20 -26.92 43.82
C THR A 20 -17.07 -27.71 43.15
N GLU A 21 -16.32 -27.07 42.22
CA GLU A 21 -14.85 -27.16 42.23
C GLU A 21 -14.19 -26.03 41.43
N ALA A 22 -13.30 -25.26 42.08
CA ALA A 22 -12.66 -24.08 41.49
C ALA A 22 -11.22 -24.39 41.06
N CYS A 23 -10.99 -24.62 39.77
CA CYS A 23 -9.64 -24.80 39.23
C CYS A 23 -8.92 -23.45 39.04
N ARG A 24 -8.28 -22.95 40.12
CA ARG A 24 -7.27 -21.89 40.01
C ARG A 24 -6.06 -22.44 39.25
N ARG A 25 -5.76 -21.90 38.07
CA ARG A 25 -4.53 -22.24 37.32
C ARG A 25 -3.38 -21.33 37.73
N ASP A 26 -2.36 -21.95 38.31
CA ASP A 26 -1.07 -21.36 38.67
C ASP A 26 -0.24 -21.08 37.39
N PRO A 27 0.25 -19.85 37.15
CA PRO A 27 1.07 -19.50 35.98
C PRO A 27 2.53 -19.96 36.18
N GLY A 28 2.75 -21.27 36.37
CA GLY A 28 3.99 -21.73 37.01
C GLY A 28 4.44 -23.17 36.78
N ARG A 29 4.19 -23.80 35.61
CA ARG A 29 4.95 -24.97 35.06
C ARG A 29 4.23 -25.55 33.82
N LEU A 30 4.84 -25.48 32.64
CA LEU A 30 4.94 -26.61 31.68
C LEU A 30 5.92 -26.32 30.52
N TRP A 31 7.22 -26.31 30.82
CA TRP A 31 8.27 -26.55 29.82
C TRP A 31 9.11 -27.73 30.29
N GLN A 32 8.68 -28.95 29.97
CA GLN A 32 9.51 -30.13 30.19
C GLN A 32 10.55 -30.23 29.07
N ARG A 33 11.79 -30.43 29.50
CA ARG A 33 13.00 -30.42 28.68
C ARG A 33 13.15 -31.77 27.99
N VAL A 34 13.14 -31.79 26.66
CA VAL A 34 13.60 -32.96 25.89
C VAL A 34 15.12 -32.89 25.81
N GLU A 35 15.82 -33.76 26.53
CA GLU A 35 17.27 -33.94 26.39
C GLU A 35 17.56 -35.06 25.38
N GLY A 36 18.37 -34.78 24.35
CA GLY A 36 18.71 -35.80 23.35
C GLY A 36 19.29 -35.27 22.04
N GLY A 37 20.42 -34.57 22.06
CA GLY A 37 21.13 -34.18 20.84
C GLY A 37 22.32 -33.25 21.10
N ARG A 38 23.55 -33.76 20.97
CA ARG A 38 24.76 -32.91 21.00
C ARG A 38 24.93 -32.23 19.64
N MET A 39 24.68 -30.93 19.58
CA MET A 39 25.27 -30.04 18.56
C MET A 39 26.46 -29.31 19.19
N SER A 40 27.53 -29.11 18.41
CA SER A 40 28.78 -28.52 18.86
C SER A 40 28.60 -27.08 19.32
N SER A 41 29.13 -26.77 20.50
CA SER A 41 29.08 -25.43 21.10
C SER A 41 30.28 -24.59 20.69
N GLU A 42 30.31 -24.13 19.44
CA GLU A 42 31.20 -23.04 19.03
C GLU A 42 30.33 -21.82 18.70
N ARG A 43 30.51 -20.76 19.50
CA ARG A 43 29.97 -19.44 19.17
C ARG A 43 30.95 -18.79 18.20
N PRO A 44 30.53 -18.27 17.03
CA PRO A 44 31.43 -17.55 16.16
C PRO A 44 31.93 -16.28 16.87
N ASP A 45 33.25 -16.08 16.82
CA ASP A 45 33.92 -14.91 17.38
C ASP A 45 33.59 -13.67 16.54
N LEU A 46 32.97 -12.67 17.18
CA LEU A 46 32.55 -11.42 16.54
C LEU A 46 33.67 -10.36 16.49
N THR A 47 34.91 -10.69 16.87
CA THR A 47 36.03 -9.73 16.89
C THR A 47 36.90 -9.69 15.63
N THR A 48 36.66 -10.58 14.64
CA THR A 48 37.46 -10.64 13.39
C THR A 48 36.68 -10.25 12.12
N THR A 49 35.98 -9.11 12.15
CA THR A 49 35.45 -8.42 10.94
C THR A 49 35.83 -6.95 10.93
N ARG A 50 37.13 -6.67 11.04
CA ARG A 50 37.73 -5.38 10.70
C ARG A 50 38.66 -5.58 9.50
N SER A 51 38.62 -4.64 8.55
CA SER A 51 39.45 -4.61 7.31
C SER A 51 38.97 -5.44 6.09
N VAL A 52 37.75 -5.19 5.60
CA VAL A 52 37.45 -5.21 4.14
C VAL A 52 36.51 -4.05 3.78
N MET A 53 37.02 -2.81 3.90
CA MET A 53 36.32 -1.57 3.53
C MET A 53 37.35 -0.66 2.82
N ALA A 54 37.83 -1.09 1.66
CA ALA A 54 38.91 -0.42 0.92
C ALA A 54 38.64 -0.33 -0.60
N ASP A 55 38.00 -1.35 -1.19
CA ASP A 55 37.65 -1.36 -2.61
C ASP A 55 36.13 -1.37 -2.78
N GLY A 56 35.59 -0.33 -3.43
CA GLY A 56 34.16 -0.03 -3.53
C GLY A 56 33.38 -0.91 -4.51
N TYR A 57 33.45 -2.23 -4.35
CA TYR A 57 32.63 -3.19 -5.09
C TYR A 57 31.62 -3.87 -4.16
N ASP A 58 30.46 -3.25 -4.00
CA ASP A 58 29.27 -3.92 -3.46
C ASP A 58 28.65 -4.73 -4.61
N PRO A 59 28.74 -6.08 -4.60
CA PRO A 59 28.16 -6.88 -5.67
C PRO A 59 26.64 -6.67 -5.67
N PRO A 60 25.99 -6.54 -6.84
CA PRO A 60 24.56 -6.28 -6.89
C PRO A 60 23.82 -7.38 -6.12
N PHE A 61 23.10 -7.00 -5.06
CA PHE A 61 22.26 -7.92 -4.30
C PHE A 61 21.12 -8.41 -5.21
N VAL A 62 21.37 -9.51 -5.91
CA VAL A 62 20.39 -10.15 -6.80
C VAL A 62 19.30 -10.73 -5.92
N ILE A 63 18.21 -9.99 -5.77
CA ILE A 63 17.00 -10.49 -5.12
C ILE A 63 16.47 -11.61 -6.02
N PRO A 64 16.44 -12.88 -5.55
CA PRO A 64 15.91 -13.96 -6.36
C PRO A 64 14.41 -13.71 -6.54
N LEU A 65 14.02 -13.38 -7.77
CA LEU A 65 12.63 -13.34 -8.16
C LEU A 65 12.08 -14.77 -8.00
N GLY A 66 11.00 -14.91 -7.23
CA GLY A 66 10.32 -16.19 -7.09
C GLY A 66 9.80 -16.70 -8.44
N PRO A 67 9.39 -17.97 -8.54
CA PRO A 67 8.81 -18.51 -9.76
C PRO A 67 7.62 -17.64 -10.19
N GLY A 68 7.78 -16.93 -11.30
CA GLY A 68 6.79 -15.98 -11.80
C GLY A 68 5.54 -16.70 -12.27
N GLU A 69 4.42 -16.53 -11.57
CA GLU A 69 3.12 -16.85 -12.14
C GLU A 69 2.70 -15.75 -13.11
N VAL A 70 2.55 -16.10 -14.39
CA VAL A 70 2.04 -15.19 -15.41
C VAL A 70 0.67 -15.69 -15.93
N PRO A 71 -0.45 -15.17 -15.39
CA PRO A 71 -1.77 -15.36 -15.98
C PRO A 71 -1.88 -14.42 -17.18
N LEU A 72 -1.53 -14.95 -18.36
CA LEU A 72 -1.48 -14.21 -19.62
C LEU A 72 -2.85 -14.10 -20.33
N ALA A 73 -3.95 -14.30 -19.61
CA ALA A 73 -5.29 -14.34 -20.19
C ALA A 73 -6.18 -13.21 -19.66
N LEU A 74 -7.04 -12.70 -20.54
CA LEU A 74 -8.17 -11.89 -20.14
C LEU A 74 -9.16 -12.78 -19.37
N ASP A 75 -9.51 -12.38 -18.15
CA ASP A 75 -10.49 -13.09 -17.33
C ASP A 75 -11.89 -12.74 -17.84
N GLY A 76 -12.69 -13.74 -18.24
CA GLY A 76 -14.04 -13.54 -18.76
C GLY A 76 -14.98 -12.80 -17.80
N ARG A 77 -14.64 -12.70 -16.51
CA ARG A 77 -15.36 -11.88 -15.52
C ARG A 77 -15.17 -10.37 -15.71
N ASP A 78 -14.14 -9.93 -16.44
CA ASP A 78 -13.90 -8.52 -16.77
C ASP A 78 -14.61 -8.07 -18.07
N ALA A 79 -15.19 -9.00 -18.85
CA ALA A 79 -15.87 -8.68 -20.11
C ALA A 79 -17.01 -7.66 -19.92
N GLY A 80 -17.03 -6.63 -20.78
CA GLY A 80 -17.96 -5.51 -20.71
C GLY A 80 -17.70 -4.52 -19.56
N THR A 81 -16.52 -4.57 -18.94
CA THR A 81 -16.03 -3.52 -18.03
C THR A 81 -15.02 -2.61 -18.74
N PRO A 82 -14.77 -1.37 -18.26
CA PRO A 82 -13.72 -0.51 -18.81
C PRO A 82 -12.31 -1.14 -18.78
N ASP A 83 -12.10 -2.16 -17.93
CA ASP A 83 -10.83 -2.85 -17.72
C ASP A 83 -10.76 -4.20 -18.47
N GLU A 84 -11.67 -4.51 -19.39
CA GLU A 84 -11.73 -5.83 -20.08
C GLU A 84 -10.47 -6.21 -20.89
N TRP A 85 -9.58 -5.24 -21.07
CA TRP A 85 -8.28 -5.38 -21.73
C TRP A 85 -7.13 -5.72 -20.77
N VAL A 86 -7.37 -5.76 -19.47
CA VAL A 86 -6.36 -6.03 -18.43
C VAL A 86 -6.36 -7.51 -18.07
N ALA A 87 -5.27 -8.22 -18.36
CA ALA A 87 -5.09 -9.60 -17.94
C ALA A 87 -4.93 -9.72 -16.42
N ARG A 88 -5.68 -10.64 -15.79
CA ARG A 88 -5.82 -10.78 -14.33
C ARG A 88 -5.82 -12.25 -13.93
N HIS A 89 -5.22 -12.58 -12.78
CA HIS A 89 -5.21 -13.96 -12.29
C HIS A 89 -6.63 -14.41 -11.89
N SER A 90 -7.09 -15.57 -12.37
CA SER A 90 -8.41 -16.15 -12.04
C SER A 90 -8.63 -16.28 -10.53
N ASP A 91 -7.59 -16.72 -9.82
CA ASP A 91 -7.64 -17.05 -8.40
C ASP A 91 -7.58 -15.83 -7.46
N LEU A 92 -7.42 -14.61 -8.00
CA LEU A 92 -7.56 -13.39 -7.20
C LEU A 92 -8.98 -13.28 -6.64
N ILE A 93 -9.09 -13.05 -5.33
CA ILE A 93 -10.36 -12.91 -4.63
C ILE A 93 -10.87 -11.49 -4.87
N ARG A 94 -11.91 -11.34 -5.70
CA ARG A 94 -12.54 -10.04 -5.98
C ARG A 94 -13.37 -9.56 -4.80
N LEU A 95 -13.06 -8.36 -4.30
CA LEU A 95 -13.63 -7.79 -3.05
C LEU A 95 -14.75 -6.76 -3.29
N THR A 96 -14.87 -6.27 -4.53
CA THR A 96 -15.83 -5.23 -4.97
C THR A 96 -16.63 -5.66 -6.20
N GLY A 97 -16.77 -6.96 -6.44
CA GLY A 97 -17.42 -7.50 -7.63
C GLY A 97 -16.54 -7.41 -8.88
N ARG A 98 -17.11 -7.09 -10.04
CA ARG A 98 -16.35 -7.01 -11.31
C ARG A 98 -15.45 -5.78 -11.38
N HIS A 99 -16.00 -4.60 -11.09
CA HIS A 99 -15.35 -3.30 -11.27
C HIS A 99 -15.95 -2.27 -10.27
N PRO A 100 -15.17 -1.32 -9.71
CA PRO A 100 -13.71 -1.18 -9.80
C PRO A 100 -12.97 -2.40 -9.28
N PHE A 101 -11.84 -2.76 -9.86
CA PHE A 101 -11.12 -3.98 -9.48
C PHE A 101 -10.37 -3.79 -8.15
N ASN A 102 -10.83 -4.50 -7.12
CA ASN A 102 -10.13 -4.62 -5.85
C ASN A 102 -10.04 -6.10 -5.52
N SER A 103 -8.84 -6.59 -5.23
CA SER A 103 -8.59 -8.01 -5.03
C SER A 103 -7.40 -8.29 -4.11
N GLU A 104 -7.47 -9.44 -3.43
CA GLU A 104 -6.37 -10.01 -2.66
C GLU A 104 -6.05 -11.42 -3.15
N SER A 105 -4.80 -11.87 -2.92
CA SER A 105 -4.44 -13.27 -3.13
C SER A 105 -5.10 -14.17 -2.09
N PRO A 106 -5.44 -15.43 -2.42
CA PRO A 106 -5.75 -16.43 -1.41
C PRO A 106 -4.57 -16.57 -0.43
N LEU A 107 -4.80 -16.31 0.86
CA LEU A 107 -3.72 -16.23 1.86
C LEU A 107 -2.77 -17.45 1.86
N PRO A 108 -3.24 -18.72 1.75
CA PRO A 108 -2.34 -19.87 1.66
C PRO A 108 -1.49 -19.90 0.39
N ARG A 109 -1.94 -19.27 -0.71
CA ARG A 109 -1.17 -19.12 -1.96
C ARG A 109 -0.12 -18.02 -1.79
N LEU A 110 -0.49 -16.87 -1.25
CA LEU A 110 0.43 -15.76 -0.94
C LEU A 110 1.61 -16.23 -0.08
N LEU A 111 1.33 -16.97 0.99
CA LEU A 111 2.37 -17.49 1.90
C LEU A 111 3.30 -18.53 1.24
N ARG A 112 2.84 -19.28 0.22
CA ARG A 112 3.66 -20.26 -0.51
C ARG A 112 4.72 -19.62 -1.41
N TYR A 113 4.51 -18.39 -1.89
CA TYR A 113 5.50 -17.67 -2.69
C TYR A 113 6.66 -17.10 -1.86
N GLY A 114 6.52 -17.07 -0.54
CA GLY A 114 7.57 -16.59 0.35
C GLY A 114 7.78 -15.08 0.22
N PHE A 115 9.04 -14.66 0.04
CA PHE A 115 9.43 -13.25 0.19
C PHE A 115 8.96 -12.34 -0.96
N ILE A 116 8.96 -12.81 -2.21
CA ILE A 116 8.54 -12.04 -3.38
C ILE A 116 7.24 -12.61 -3.93
N THR A 117 6.18 -11.80 -3.95
CA THR A 117 4.89 -12.11 -4.54
C THR A 117 4.97 -11.94 -6.07
N PRO A 118 4.51 -12.93 -6.87
CA PRO A 118 4.34 -12.76 -8.32
C PRO A 118 3.48 -11.53 -8.63
N SER A 119 3.87 -10.75 -9.64
CA SER A 119 3.21 -9.47 -9.98
C SER A 119 1.71 -9.60 -10.24
N SER A 120 1.30 -10.77 -10.71
CA SER A 120 -0.07 -11.16 -11.01
C SER A 120 -0.94 -11.57 -9.82
N LEU A 121 -0.30 -11.98 -8.72
CA LEU A 121 -0.92 -12.31 -7.44
C LEU A 121 -0.84 -11.15 -6.44
N HIS A 122 -0.01 -10.14 -6.75
CA HIS A 122 0.10 -8.94 -5.95
C HIS A 122 -1.27 -8.27 -5.84
N TYR A 123 -1.70 -7.98 -4.61
CA TYR A 123 -3.03 -7.41 -4.35
C TYR A 123 -3.26 -6.14 -5.18
N VAL A 124 -4.50 -5.94 -5.65
CA VAL A 124 -4.87 -4.76 -6.44
C VAL A 124 -5.91 -3.95 -5.68
N ARG A 125 -5.70 -2.62 -5.63
CA ARG A 125 -6.70 -1.64 -5.22
C ARG A 125 -6.81 -0.60 -6.32
N ASN A 126 -7.95 -0.55 -7.00
CA ASN A 126 -8.32 0.52 -7.92
C ASN A 126 -9.53 1.27 -7.34
N HIS A 127 -9.49 2.61 -7.41
CA HIS A 127 -10.66 3.43 -7.07
C HIS A 127 -11.61 3.53 -8.27
N GLY A 128 -11.10 3.51 -9.50
CA GLY A 128 -11.90 3.46 -10.72
C GLY A 128 -11.34 2.50 -11.77
N HIS A 129 -11.35 2.95 -13.03
CA HIS A 129 -10.84 2.22 -14.18
C HIS A 129 -9.34 2.40 -14.36
N VAL A 130 -8.70 1.40 -14.96
CA VAL A 130 -7.28 1.42 -15.31
C VAL A 130 -7.08 2.36 -16.51
N PRO A 131 -6.30 3.46 -16.38
CA PRO A 131 -5.93 4.28 -17.52
C PRO A 131 -5.04 3.51 -18.48
N ARG A 132 -5.30 3.64 -19.79
CA ARG A 132 -4.40 3.14 -20.85
C ARG A 132 -3.23 4.09 -21.01
N GLY A 133 -2.12 3.79 -20.33
CA GLY A 133 -0.86 4.50 -20.51
C GLY A 133 0.02 3.84 -21.56
N GLU A 134 0.73 4.66 -22.34
CA GLU A 134 1.72 4.21 -23.33
C GLU A 134 3.07 4.88 -23.04
N TRP A 135 4.15 4.11 -23.02
CA TRP A 135 5.49 4.57 -22.60
C TRP A 135 5.93 5.84 -23.34
N ASP A 136 5.89 5.80 -24.67
CA ASP A 136 6.43 6.82 -25.56
C ASP A 136 5.69 8.16 -25.48
N THR A 137 4.40 8.14 -25.09
CA THR A 137 3.54 9.33 -24.96
C THR A 137 3.33 9.76 -23.51
N TRP A 138 3.71 8.93 -22.53
CA TRP A 138 3.53 9.28 -21.12
C TRP A 138 4.50 10.38 -20.69
N ARG A 139 3.94 11.39 -20.03
CA ARG A 139 4.66 12.56 -19.52
C ARG A 139 4.19 12.82 -18.10
N ILE A 140 5.11 13.20 -17.22
CA ILE A 140 4.80 13.70 -15.89
C ILE A 140 5.22 15.17 -15.75
N GLU A 141 4.40 15.96 -15.07
CA GLU A 141 4.64 17.35 -14.72
C GLU A 141 5.40 17.40 -13.36
N ILE A 142 6.58 18.00 -13.34
CA ILE A 142 7.29 18.35 -12.10
C ILE A 142 7.18 19.86 -11.89
N ARG A 143 6.59 20.30 -10.78
CA ARG A 143 6.33 21.73 -10.50
C ARG A 143 6.37 22.06 -9.01
N GLY A 144 6.17 23.34 -8.68
CA GLY A 144 5.97 23.79 -7.32
C GLY A 144 6.67 25.11 -7.03
N GLY A 145 6.26 25.82 -5.98
CA GLY A 145 6.84 27.12 -5.61
C GLY A 145 8.32 27.05 -5.20
N ALA A 146 8.78 25.87 -4.78
CA ALA A 146 10.17 25.60 -4.42
C ALA A 146 10.96 24.84 -5.51
N VAL A 147 10.43 24.73 -6.74
CA VAL A 147 11.09 24.09 -7.90
C VAL A 147 11.44 25.18 -8.91
N SER A 148 12.73 25.47 -9.07
CA SER A 148 13.18 26.60 -9.91
C SER A 148 13.06 26.35 -11.42
N SER A 149 13.00 25.09 -11.85
CA SER A 149 12.81 24.68 -13.25
C SER A 149 11.66 23.68 -13.41
N PRO A 150 10.38 24.12 -13.34
CA PRO A 150 9.23 23.28 -13.64
C PRO A 150 9.31 22.72 -15.07
N THR A 151 9.00 21.44 -15.25
CA THR A 151 9.22 20.74 -16.51
C THR A 151 8.29 19.55 -16.70
N PHE A 152 8.23 19.03 -17.93
CA PHE A 152 7.64 17.73 -18.24
C PHE A 152 8.74 16.71 -18.52
N LEU A 153 8.69 15.56 -17.85
CA LEU A 153 9.61 14.45 -18.06
C LEU A 153 8.89 13.31 -18.81
N THR A 154 9.55 12.78 -19.83
CA THR A 154 9.16 11.54 -20.54
C THR A 154 9.51 10.30 -19.72
N MET A 155 9.00 9.13 -20.11
CA MET A 155 9.44 7.87 -19.49
C MET A 155 10.92 7.60 -19.73
N ASP A 156 11.45 7.95 -20.90
CA ASP A 156 12.87 7.82 -21.22
C ASP A 156 13.72 8.75 -20.35
N ASP A 157 13.26 9.98 -20.07
CA ASP A 157 13.92 10.88 -19.12
C ASP A 157 14.02 10.24 -17.73
N ILE A 158 12.90 9.70 -17.22
CA ILE A 158 12.87 9.04 -15.90
C ILE A 158 13.72 7.77 -15.88
N ALA A 159 13.77 7.01 -16.97
CA ALA A 159 14.52 5.76 -17.04
C ALA A 159 16.03 5.94 -17.28
N THR A 160 16.46 7.05 -17.91
CA THR A 160 17.85 7.21 -18.39
C THR A 160 18.63 8.37 -17.78
N LYS A 161 17.99 9.45 -17.30
CA LYS A 161 18.70 10.61 -16.72
C LYS A 161 19.08 10.44 -15.26
N PHE A 162 18.50 9.46 -14.57
CA PHE A 162 18.65 9.26 -13.13
C PHE A 162 19.23 7.87 -12.83
N PRO A 163 20.14 7.73 -11.85
CA PRO A 163 20.61 6.43 -11.41
C PRO A 163 19.43 5.54 -10.94
N PRO A 164 19.23 4.35 -11.52
CA PRO A 164 18.13 3.48 -11.15
C PRO A 164 18.39 2.86 -9.77
N ARG A 165 17.39 2.94 -8.89
CA ARG A 165 17.37 2.24 -7.60
C ARG A 165 16.44 1.03 -7.70
N THR A 166 16.88 -0.11 -7.19
CA THR A 166 16.11 -1.36 -7.16
C THR A 166 16.06 -1.90 -5.73
N LEU A 167 14.87 -2.14 -5.18
CA LEU A 167 14.71 -2.65 -3.81
C LEU A 167 13.40 -3.44 -3.63
N PRO A 168 13.33 -4.40 -2.68
CA PRO A 168 12.10 -5.08 -2.35
C PRO A 168 11.25 -4.19 -1.42
N VAL A 169 9.97 -3.99 -1.75
CA VAL A 169 9.04 -3.23 -0.90
C VAL A 169 7.75 -4.01 -0.72
N THR A 170 7.39 -4.25 0.54
CA THR A 170 6.07 -4.74 0.94
C THR A 170 5.06 -3.59 0.88
N LEU A 171 4.10 -3.68 -0.03
CA LEU A 171 2.94 -2.79 -0.05
C LEU A 171 1.86 -3.38 0.86
N VAL A 172 1.21 -2.52 1.65
CA VAL A 172 0.10 -2.90 2.52
C VAL A 172 -1.06 -1.94 2.29
N CYS A 173 -2.25 -2.46 2.00
CA CYS A 173 -3.47 -1.65 1.94
C CYS A 173 -3.84 -1.19 3.36
N ALA A 174 -4.21 0.09 3.53
CA ALA A 174 -4.79 0.58 4.78
C ALA A 174 -6.09 -0.14 5.17
N GLY A 175 -6.74 -0.81 4.21
CA GLY A 175 -7.90 -1.66 4.44
C GLY A 175 -7.59 -3.11 4.83
N ASN A 176 -6.32 -3.55 4.87
CA ASN A 176 -5.98 -4.93 5.21
C ASN A 176 -6.59 -5.33 6.58
N ARG A 177 -7.12 -6.56 6.69
CA ARG A 177 -7.88 -7.09 7.83
C ARG A 177 -9.21 -6.38 8.15
N ARG A 178 -9.71 -5.44 7.32
CA ARG A 178 -10.99 -4.73 7.58
C ARG A 178 -12.19 -5.67 7.80
N LYS A 179 -12.22 -6.86 7.18
CA LYS A 179 -13.29 -7.84 7.43
C LYS A 179 -13.45 -8.16 8.91
N GLU A 180 -12.36 -8.27 9.66
CA GLU A 180 -12.40 -8.55 11.11
C GLU A 180 -13.09 -7.42 11.89
N ALA A 181 -12.79 -6.16 11.54
CA ALA A 181 -13.49 -5.00 12.11
C ALA A 181 -14.99 -4.98 11.73
N ASN A 182 -15.30 -5.28 10.47
CA ASN A 182 -16.69 -5.34 9.99
C ASN A 182 -17.52 -6.46 10.66
N MET A 183 -16.89 -7.56 11.09
CA MET A 183 -17.56 -8.60 11.91
C MET A 183 -17.95 -8.12 13.31
N VAL A 184 -17.27 -7.09 13.85
CA VAL A 184 -17.62 -6.46 15.14
C VAL A 184 -18.64 -5.35 14.96
N LYS A 185 -18.40 -4.44 14.00
CA LYS A 185 -19.34 -3.38 13.61
C LYS A 185 -19.09 -3.01 12.14
N GLN A 186 -20.11 -3.18 11.30
CA GLN A 186 -20.01 -2.90 9.87
C GLN A 186 -19.62 -1.44 9.60
N THR A 187 -18.50 -1.24 8.90
CA THR A 187 -18.04 0.07 8.40
C THR A 187 -18.51 0.30 6.97
N ILE A 188 -18.26 1.50 6.42
CA ILE A 188 -18.53 1.80 5.00
C ILE A 188 -17.54 1.12 4.02
N GLY A 189 -16.43 0.56 4.52
CA GLY A 189 -15.40 -0.04 3.69
C GLY A 189 -15.67 -1.52 3.39
N PHE A 190 -15.43 -1.93 2.15
CA PHE A 190 -15.52 -3.33 1.73
C PHE A 190 -14.51 -4.23 2.46
N ASN A 191 -14.85 -5.53 2.52
CA ASN A 191 -14.14 -6.55 3.29
C ASN A 191 -12.83 -6.98 2.62
N TRP A 192 -11.68 -6.55 3.15
CA TRP A 192 -10.40 -7.24 2.96
C TRP A 192 -10.25 -8.35 4.01
N GLY A 193 -9.76 -9.51 3.59
CA GLY A 193 -9.12 -10.48 4.47
C GLY A 193 -7.74 -10.02 4.94
N ALA A 194 -6.85 -10.96 5.21
CA ALA A 194 -5.50 -10.69 5.71
C ALA A 194 -4.42 -10.64 4.60
N ALA A 195 -4.81 -10.71 3.33
CA ALA A 195 -3.92 -10.74 2.17
C ALA A 195 -3.96 -9.43 1.35
N GLY A 196 -4.46 -8.33 1.94
CA GLY A 196 -4.34 -6.96 1.42
C GLY A 196 -2.92 -6.40 1.53
N LEU A 197 -1.92 -7.24 1.27
CA LEU A 197 -0.48 -6.95 1.30
C LEU A 197 0.24 -7.85 0.29
N SER A 198 1.34 -7.37 -0.27
CA SER A 198 2.20 -8.13 -1.18
C SER A 198 3.58 -7.49 -1.26
N THR A 199 4.61 -8.25 -1.59
CA THR A 199 5.99 -7.77 -1.70
C THR A 199 6.47 -7.94 -3.12
N ALA A 200 7.05 -6.90 -3.71
CA ALA A 200 7.67 -6.98 -5.03
C ALA A 200 9.01 -6.23 -5.03
N VAL A 201 9.86 -6.56 -6.01
CA VAL A 201 11.07 -5.80 -6.30
C VAL A 201 10.71 -4.65 -7.22
N TRP A 202 10.89 -3.41 -6.76
CA TRP A 202 10.57 -2.21 -7.54
C TRP A 202 11.85 -1.56 -8.06
N LYS A 203 11.84 -1.14 -9.32
CA LYS A 203 12.92 -0.37 -9.93
C LYS A 203 12.41 0.94 -10.52
N GLY A 204 13.15 2.01 -10.26
CA GLY A 204 12.75 3.38 -10.58
C GLY A 204 13.85 4.41 -10.35
N ALA A 205 13.57 5.66 -10.72
CA ALA A 205 14.36 6.81 -10.31
C ALA A 205 13.99 7.21 -8.86
N ARG A 206 14.95 7.65 -8.05
CA ARG A 206 14.67 8.24 -6.73
C ARG A 206 13.97 9.59 -6.91
N LEU A 207 12.88 9.81 -6.18
CA LEU A 207 12.12 11.07 -6.20
C LEU A 207 12.99 12.27 -5.80
N ARG A 208 13.88 12.08 -4.81
CA ARG A 208 14.89 13.06 -4.39
C ARG A 208 15.70 13.59 -5.58
N ASP A 209 16.20 12.68 -6.42
CA ASP A 209 17.12 13.02 -7.52
C ASP A 209 16.37 13.74 -8.66
N VAL A 210 15.12 13.34 -8.93
CA VAL A 210 14.22 14.02 -9.88
C VAL A 210 13.91 15.44 -9.42
N LEU A 211 13.55 15.62 -8.14
CA LEU A 211 13.30 16.94 -7.57
C LEU A 211 14.56 17.82 -7.58
N ASN A 212 15.73 17.26 -7.23
CA ASN A 212 17.02 17.95 -7.28
C ASN A 212 17.32 18.47 -8.70
N CYS A 213 17.13 17.62 -9.72
CA CYS A 213 17.37 17.97 -11.12
C CYS A 213 16.42 19.07 -11.64
N CYS A 214 15.22 19.19 -11.09
CA CYS A 214 14.29 20.28 -11.39
C CYS A 214 14.57 21.55 -10.55
N GLY A 215 15.65 21.56 -9.75
CA GLY A 215 16.05 22.69 -8.92
C GLY A 215 15.17 22.87 -7.68
N ALA A 216 14.75 21.77 -7.05
CA ALA A 216 14.13 21.81 -5.73
C ALA A 216 15.17 22.06 -4.63
N ASP A 217 14.88 22.98 -3.71
CA ASP A 217 15.69 23.14 -2.50
C ASP A 217 15.53 21.94 -1.57
N LEU A 218 16.60 21.16 -1.42
CA LEU A 218 16.65 19.96 -0.58
C LEU A 218 17.19 20.22 0.84
N SER A 219 17.37 21.48 1.24
CA SER A 219 17.81 21.85 2.58
C SER A 219 16.76 21.52 3.65
N THR A 220 17.21 21.34 4.90
CA THR A 220 16.31 21.09 6.04
C THR A 220 15.43 22.30 6.38
N GLU A 221 15.93 23.52 6.16
CA GLU A 221 15.15 24.75 6.29
C GLU A 221 14.09 24.85 5.20
N GLY A 222 14.47 24.53 3.95
CA GLY A 222 13.55 24.38 2.82
C GLY A 222 12.55 23.22 2.96
N ALA A 223 12.75 22.30 3.90
CA ALA A 223 11.86 21.15 4.13
C ALA A 223 10.78 21.38 5.20
N ALA A 224 10.88 22.45 5.99
CA ALA A 224 9.97 22.70 7.11
C ALA A 224 8.55 23.02 6.61
N GLY A 225 7.54 22.28 7.10
CA GLY A 225 6.13 22.49 6.75
C GLY A 225 5.71 22.10 5.32
N ARG A 226 6.65 21.90 4.40
CA ARG A 226 6.37 21.56 3.00
C ARG A 226 5.89 20.13 2.80
N HIS A 227 5.24 19.93 1.67
CA HIS A 227 4.74 18.66 1.16
C HIS A 227 5.16 18.44 -0.29
N VAL A 228 5.20 17.18 -0.71
CA VAL A 228 5.15 16.80 -2.14
C VAL A 228 3.80 16.16 -2.41
N ARG A 229 3.05 16.75 -3.34
CA ARG A 229 1.73 16.30 -3.80
C ARG A 229 1.90 15.47 -5.07
N PHE A 230 1.05 14.47 -5.22
CA PHE A 230 1.06 13.50 -6.31
C PHE A 230 -0.35 13.33 -6.85
N GLU A 231 -0.50 13.29 -8.16
CA GLU A 231 -1.77 13.01 -8.84
C GLU A 231 -1.60 11.95 -9.94
N GLY A 232 -2.55 11.02 -10.02
CA GLY A 232 -2.64 10.00 -11.05
C GLY A 232 -3.40 10.46 -12.30
N ALA A 233 -3.58 9.54 -13.25
CA ALA A 233 -4.34 9.75 -14.49
C ALA A 233 -5.79 9.23 -14.45
N GLU A 234 -6.19 8.51 -13.39
CA GLU A 234 -7.57 8.03 -13.22
C GLU A 234 -8.56 9.21 -13.20
N LEU A 235 -9.69 9.07 -13.89
CA LEU A 235 -10.84 9.95 -13.70
C LEU A 235 -11.87 9.24 -12.82
N LEU A 236 -12.17 9.85 -11.67
CA LEU A 236 -12.95 9.26 -10.58
C LEU A 236 -14.19 10.15 -10.29
N PRO A 237 -15.35 9.54 -9.97
CA PRO A 237 -16.63 10.26 -9.92
C PRO A 237 -16.79 11.21 -8.72
N GLU A 238 -15.97 11.08 -7.69
CA GLU A 238 -15.98 11.91 -6.51
C GLU A 238 -15.61 13.37 -6.83
N ASP A 239 -16.08 14.30 -5.99
CA ASP A 239 -15.84 15.75 -6.12
C ASP A 239 -16.23 16.34 -7.49
N GLY A 240 -17.22 15.75 -8.16
CA GLY A 240 -17.69 16.18 -9.48
C GLY A 240 -16.81 15.74 -10.66
N GLY A 241 -15.81 14.89 -10.42
CA GLY A 241 -14.84 14.43 -11.42
C GLY A 241 -13.42 14.88 -11.05
N THR A 242 -12.69 14.02 -10.33
CA THR A 242 -11.32 14.31 -9.86
C THR A 242 -10.35 13.17 -10.14
N THR A 243 -9.05 13.44 -10.01
CA THR A 243 -7.99 12.41 -10.10
C THR A 243 -7.72 11.78 -8.74
N TYR A 244 -7.13 10.59 -8.70
CA TYR A 244 -6.57 10.08 -7.43
C TYR A 244 -5.35 10.92 -7.03
N GLY A 245 -5.36 11.52 -5.85
CA GLY A 245 -4.27 12.37 -5.38
C GLY A 245 -4.03 12.32 -3.88
N THR A 246 -2.79 12.59 -3.49
CA THR A 246 -2.33 12.59 -2.09
C THR A 246 -1.04 13.40 -1.95
N SER A 247 -0.55 13.60 -0.73
CA SER A 247 0.81 14.09 -0.48
C SER A 247 1.60 13.23 0.50
N LEU A 248 2.92 13.42 0.48
CA LEU A 248 3.85 13.12 1.57
C LEU A 248 4.35 14.44 2.17
N LYS A 249 4.91 14.39 3.40
CA LYS A 249 5.73 15.49 3.92
C LYS A 249 7.01 15.60 3.10
N PHE A 250 7.47 16.81 2.82
CA PHE A 250 8.62 17.03 1.95
C PHE A 250 9.89 16.33 2.47
N HIS A 251 10.16 16.45 3.77
CA HIS A 251 11.31 15.78 4.40
C HIS A 251 11.33 14.25 4.23
N VAL A 252 10.17 13.59 4.05
CA VAL A 252 10.10 12.14 3.74
C VAL A 252 10.35 11.90 2.24
N ALA A 253 9.75 12.73 1.39
CA ALA A 253 9.89 12.63 -0.06
C ALA A 253 11.33 12.86 -0.57
N ILE A 254 12.14 13.63 0.18
CA ILE A 254 13.53 13.94 -0.17
C ILE A 254 14.58 13.22 0.70
N ASP A 255 14.19 12.47 1.73
CA ASP A 255 15.14 11.73 2.56
C ASP A 255 15.74 10.56 1.77
N GLU A 256 17.06 10.44 1.79
CA GLU A 256 17.79 9.38 1.11
C GLU A 256 17.52 7.99 1.73
N ALA A 257 17.32 7.93 3.06
CA ALA A 257 16.99 6.69 3.75
C ALA A 257 15.55 6.22 3.50
N SER A 258 14.68 7.11 3.03
CA SER A 258 13.28 6.79 2.71
C SER A 258 13.11 6.10 1.34
N ASP A 259 14.14 6.10 0.48
CA ASP A 259 14.20 5.39 -0.82
C ASP A 259 12.91 5.51 -1.68
N VAL A 260 12.30 6.71 -1.68
CA VAL A 260 11.04 6.99 -2.41
C VAL A 260 11.29 6.98 -3.92
N LEU A 261 10.58 6.13 -4.66
CA LEU A 261 10.81 5.92 -6.10
C LEU A 261 9.67 6.39 -6.98
N LEU A 262 10.03 6.92 -8.15
CA LEU A 262 9.22 6.90 -9.36
C LEU A 262 9.52 5.59 -10.11
N ALA A 263 8.75 4.55 -9.79
CA ALA A 263 8.96 3.19 -10.27
C ALA A 263 8.29 2.95 -11.64
N TYR A 264 9.03 2.30 -12.53
CA TYR A 264 8.61 1.92 -13.89
C TYR A 264 8.77 0.40 -14.16
N GLU A 265 9.42 -0.32 -13.24
CA GLU A 265 9.59 -1.77 -13.25
C GLU A 265 9.15 -2.42 -11.92
N MET A 266 8.58 -3.62 -12.03
CA MET A 266 8.09 -4.46 -10.94
C MET A 266 8.50 -5.91 -11.21
N ASN A 267 9.23 -6.53 -10.29
CA ASN A 267 9.80 -7.87 -10.41
C ASN A 267 10.60 -8.07 -11.72
N GLY A 268 11.38 -7.06 -12.14
CA GLY A 268 12.23 -7.11 -13.34
C GLY A 268 11.48 -6.92 -14.68
N GLU A 269 10.16 -6.77 -14.66
CA GLU A 269 9.33 -6.48 -15.84
C GLU A 269 8.77 -5.06 -15.78
N LYS A 270 8.33 -4.52 -16.93
CA LYS A 270 7.54 -3.27 -16.96
C LYS A 270 6.29 -3.44 -16.07
N LEU A 271 5.86 -2.36 -15.41
CA LEU A 271 4.67 -2.40 -14.55
C LEU A 271 3.46 -3.04 -15.26
N PRO A 272 2.72 -3.95 -14.61
CA PRO A 272 1.40 -4.35 -15.09
C PRO A 272 0.40 -3.17 -15.04
N PRO A 273 -0.65 -3.15 -15.90
CA PRO A 273 -1.61 -2.04 -15.94
C PRO A 273 -2.29 -1.74 -14.60
N ASP A 274 -2.79 -2.76 -13.89
CA ASP A 274 -3.38 -2.64 -12.54
C ASP A 274 -2.41 -2.09 -11.48
N HIS A 275 -1.09 -2.21 -11.72
CA HIS A 275 -0.05 -1.72 -10.82
C HIS A 275 0.54 -0.37 -11.22
N GLY A 276 -0.01 0.30 -12.23
CA GLY A 276 0.27 1.71 -12.52
C GLY A 276 1.10 1.97 -13.78
N TYR A 277 1.10 1.08 -14.78
CA TYR A 277 1.83 1.29 -16.03
C TYR A 277 1.54 2.65 -16.69
N PRO A 278 2.55 3.41 -17.15
CA PRO A 278 3.99 3.10 -17.15
C PRO A 278 4.76 3.59 -15.93
N LEU A 279 4.16 4.40 -15.04
CA LEU A 279 4.85 4.98 -13.90
C LEU A 279 3.96 5.07 -12.65
N ARG A 280 4.53 4.70 -11.50
CA ARG A 280 3.91 4.90 -10.19
C ARG A 280 4.88 5.48 -9.18
N LEU A 281 4.35 6.02 -8.09
CA LEU A 281 5.08 6.27 -6.86
C LEU A 281 5.19 4.97 -6.03
N ILE A 282 6.34 4.74 -5.40
CA ILE A 282 6.59 3.75 -4.35
C ILE A 282 7.20 4.45 -3.14
N VAL A 283 6.67 4.17 -1.95
CA VAL A 283 7.04 4.84 -0.69
C VAL A 283 7.25 3.79 0.41
N PRO A 284 8.47 3.26 0.60
CA PRO A 284 8.77 2.26 1.62
C PRO A 284 8.21 2.63 3.00
N GLY A 285 7.63 1.66 3.73
CA GLY A 285 7.07 1.86 5.06
C GLY A 285 5.72 2.59 5.14
N HIS A 286 5.19 3.13 4.04
CA HIS A 286 3.88 3.79 4.01
C HIS A 286 2.75 2.88 3.49
N ILE A 287 1.51 3.22 3.84
CA ILE A 287 0.31 2.56 3.29
C ILE A 287 0.21 2.74 1.77
N GLY A 288 -0.31 1.73 1.07
CA GLY A 288 -0.45 1.74 -0.39
C GLY A 288 -1.27 2.91 -0.95
N GLY A 289 -2.18 3.49 -0.16
CA GLY A 289 -2.92 4.71 -0.53
C GLY A 289 -2.05 5.97 -0.69
N ARG A 290 -0.80 5.97 -0.23
CA ARG A 290 0.18 7.04 -0.51
C ARG A 290 1.06 6.75 -1.73
N MET A 291 0.91 5.59 -2.39
CA MET A 291 1.73 5.13 -3.51
C MET A 291 0.98 5.26 -4.85
N VAL A 292 0.72 6.50 -5.27
CA VAL A 292 -0.09 6.86 -6.45
C VAL A 292 0.36 6.10 -7.71
N LYS A 293 -0.60 5.44 -8.36
CA LYS A 293 -0.42 4.75 -9.64
C LYS A 293 -0.74 5.68 -10.81
N TRP A 294 -0.25 5.33 -12.00
CA TRP A 294 -0.50 6.09 -13.22
C TRP A 294 -0.14 7.56 -13.03
N LEU A 295 1.04 7.81 -12.45
CA LEU A 295 1.45 9.13 -11.97
C LEU A 295 1.57 10.13 -13.12
N ARG A 296 0.97 11.31 -12.95
CA ARG A 296 0.99 12.41 -13.94
C ARG A 296 1.58 13.72 -13.41
N ARG A 297 1.56 13.95 -12.11
CA ARG A 297 2.07 15.19 -11.50
C ARG A 297 2.80 14.92 -10.20
N VAL A 298 3.89 15.66 -10.01
CA VAL A 298 4.62 15.85 -8.76
C VAL A 298 4.70 17.34 -8.49
N GLU A 299 4.13 17.81 -7.38
CA GLU A 299 4.12 19.23 -7.00
C GLU A 299 4.72 19.44 -5.61
N VAL A 300 5.78 20.24 -5.51
CA VAL A 300 6.27 20.75 -4.22
C VAL A 300 5.39 21.90 -3.75
N SER A 301 4.85 21.82 -2.54
CA SER A 301 3.85 22.75 -2.04
C SER A 301 4.02 23.05 -0.54
N GLU A 302 3.60 24.25 -0.14
CA GLU A 302 3.57 24.68 1.27
C GLU A 302 2.42 24.05 2.09
N LYS A 303 1.59 23.22 1.46
CA LYS A 303 0.41 22.58 2.08
C LYS A 303 0.24 21.14 1.59
N GLU A 304 -0.36 20.30 2.43
CA GLU A 304 -0.79 18.96 2.04
C GLU A 304 -1.78 18.97 0.87
N SER A 305 -2.03 17.81 0.28
CA SER A 305 -2.94 17.68 -0.86
C SER A 305 -4.38 17.95 -0.44
N SER A 306 -5.04 18.89 -1.11
CA SER A 306 -6.48 19.13 -0.95
C SER A 306 -7.35 18.18 -1.79
N ASN A 307 -6.77 17.14 -2.39
CA ASN A 307 -7.51 16.15 -3.18
C ASN A 307 -8.50 15.38 -2.29
N TYR A 308 -9.70 15.11 -2.80
CA TYR A 308 -10.75 14.37 -2.10
C TYR A 308 -10.24 13.09 -1.42
N TYR A 309 -9.39 12.32 -2.10
CA TYR A 309 -8.85 11.05 -1.60
C TYR A 309 -7.73 11.19 -0.57
N HIS A 310 -7.13 12.38 -0.44
CA HIS A 310 -6.23 12.68 0.67
C HIS A 310 -7.01 12.96 1.97
N LEU A 311 -8.13 13.66 1.83
CA LEU A 311 -8.95 14.16 2.94
C LEU A 311 -9.95 13.11 3.45
N HIS A 312 -10.65 12.42 2.53
CA HIS A 312 -11.81 11.56 2.83
C HIS A 312 -11.56 10.04 2.67
N ASP A 313 -10.32 9.62 2.44
CA ASP A 313 -9.90 8.22 2.46
C ASP A 313 -8.55 8.09 3.20
N ASN A 314 -8.20 6.87 3.60
CA ASN A 314 -6.90 6.55 4.22
C ASN A 314 -6.56 7.32 5.52
N LYS A 315 -7.58 7.68 6.32
CA LYS A 315 -7.43 8.16 7.71
C LYS A 315 -8.01 7.16 8.72
N VAL A 316 -7.44 7.11 9.92
CA VAL A 316 -8.00 6.39 11.07
C VAL A 316 -8.63 7.43 12.00
N LEU A 317 -9.95 7.55 11.93
CA LEU A 317 -10.70 8.49 12.78
C LEU A 317 -10.78 7.96 14.22
N PRO A 318 -10.99 8.83 15.23
CA PRO A 318 -11.20 8.42 16.61
C PRO A 318 -12.35 7.39 16.74
N THR A 319 -12.21 6.40 17.61
CA THR A 319 -13.12 5.22 17.69
C THR A 319 -14.57 5.55 18.05
N HIS A 320 -14.84 6.76 18.53
CA HIS A 320 -16.18 7.26 18.85
C HIS A 320 -16.87 7.99 17.67
N VAL A 321 -16.16 8.19 16.55
CA VAL A 321 -16.69 8.77 15.31
C VAL A 321 -17.22 7.63 14.45
N ASP A 322 -18.53 7.63 14.18
CA ASP A 322 -19.15 6.69 13.25
C ASP A 322 -19.27 7.26 11.83
N ALA A 323 -19.76 6.44 10.90
CA ALA A 323 -19.90 6.80 9.50
C ALA A 323 -20.94 7.89 9.20
N GLY A 324 -21.89 8.14 10.12
CA GLY A 324 -22.81 9.27 10.03
C GLY A 324 -22.08 10.56 10.40
N ARG A 325 -21.51 10.59 11.62
CA ARG A 325 -20.76 11.74 12.15
C ARG A 325 -19.59 12.14 11.24
N ALA A 326 -18.84 11.16 10.72
CA ALA A 326 -17.76 11.40 9.76
C ALA A 326 -18.22 12.17 8.50
N LYS A 327 -19.47 11.96 8.05
CA LYS A 327 -20.04 12.67 6.89
C LYS A 327 -20.64 14.03 7.25
N SER A 328 -21.27 14.16 8.43
CA SER A 328 -22.02 15.37 8.81
C SER A 328 -21.22 16.42 9.60
N GLU A 329 -20.18 16.02 10.34
CA GLU A 329 -19.48 16.91 11.29
C GLU A 329 -18.08 17.36 10.80
N GLY A 330 -17.67 16.95 9.60
CA GLY A 330 -16.40 17.36 9.00
C GLY A 330 -15.16 16.71 9.63
N GLU A 331 -15.32 15.61 10.36
CA GLU A 331 -14.25 14.92 11.11
C GLU A 331 -13.05 14.53 10.24
N TRP A 332 -13.25 14.25 8.96
CA TRP A 332 -12.17 14.03 7.97
C TRP A 332 -11.15 15.18 7.89
N LEU A 333 -11.56 16.41 8.19
CA LEU A 333 -10.72 17.61 8.15
C LEU A 333 -10.10 17.97 9.51
N ARG A 334 -10.43 17.22 10.57
CA ARG A 334 -9.93 17.42 11.95
C ARG A 334 -8.85 16.41 12.36
N ALA A 335 -8.69 15.33 11.58
CA ALA A 335 -7.85 14.15 11.86
C ALA A 335 -6.59 14.07 10.99
#